data_AF-A0A349Z5A7-F1
#
_entry.id   AF-A0A349Z5A7-F1
#
_cell.length_a   1.000
_cell.length_b   1.000
_cell.length_c   1.000
_cell.angle_alpha   90.00
_cell.angle_beta   90.00
_cell.angle_gamma   90.00
#
_symmetry.space_group_name_H-M   'P 1'
#
loop_
_entity.id
_entity.type
_entity.pdbx_description
1 polymer ?
#
loop_
_entity_poly.entity_id
_entity_poly.type
_entity_poly.pdbx_seq_one_letter_code
_entity_poly.pdbx_strand_id
1 'polypeptide(L)'
;VKGQYKRGKVVEGTIASGNFWNNELDRIVWLHTQFGTSTEEMETASAAQIAHSYGIPFLGIRVLSNNLTNGGHYDPSTATDCQAFVKQVVEQYIKHSKK
;
A
#
# COMPACT_ATOMS: atom_id res chain seq x y z
N VAL A 1 2.22 13.45 -7.78
CA VAL A 1 1.99 12.53 -8.93
C VAL A 1 0.63 11.82 -8.95
N LYS A 2 -0.24 11.95 -7.93
CA LYS A 2 -1.48 11.16 -7.82
C LYS A 2 -2.32 11.08 -9.11
N GLY A 3 -2.56 12.21 -9.79
CA GLY A 3 -3.36 12.25 -11.03
C GLY A 3 -2.75 11.56 -12.27
N GLN A 4 -1.51 11.08 -12.18
CA GLN A 4 -0.82 10.35 -13.24
C GLN A 4 -1.12 8.84 -13.19
N TYR A 5 -1.58 8.30 -12.05
CA TYR A 5 -2.04 6.91 -11.97
C TYR A 5 -3.41 6.78 -12.66
N LYS A 6 -3.53 5.84 -13.61
CA LYS A 6 -4.75 5.69 -14.43
C LYS A 6 -5.54 4.41 -14.15
N ARG A 7 -4.94 3.41 -13.50
CA ARG A 7 -5.57 2.10 -13.22
C ARG A 7 -6.28 2.08 -11.86
N GLY A 8 -6.94 3.17 -11.49
CA GLY A 8 -7.67 3.29 -10.23
C GLY A 8 -7.47 4.64 -9.54
N LYS A 9 -7.71 4.66 -8.23
CA LYS A 9 -7.58 5.86 -7.38
C LYS A 9 -6.35 5.74 -6.49
N VAL A 10 -5.67 6.85 -6.26
CA VAL A 10 -4.60 6.95 -5.25
C VAL A 10 -5.17 7.62 -4.02
N VAL A 11 -5.22 6.90 -2.91
CA VAL A 11 -5.76 7.35 -1.63
C VAL A 11 -4.70 7.28 -0.54
N GLU A 12 -4.90 8.03 0.54
CA GLU A 12 -4.13 7.90 1.78
C GLU A 12 -4.96 7.06 2.76
N GLY A 13 -4.29 6.22 3.54
CA GLY A 13 -4.97 5.34 4.49
C GLY A 13 -4.02 4.41 5.24
N THR A 14 -4.59 3.63 6.16
CA THR A 14 -3.83 2.72 7.03
C THR A 14 -3.51 1.41 6.30
N ILE A 15 -2.21 1.07 6.21
CA ILE A 15 -1.74 -0.23 5.72
C ILE A 15 -1.56 -1.15 6.94
N ALA A 16 -2.32 -2.24 7.01
CA ALA A 16 -2.21 -3.21 8.09
C ALA A 16 -1.28 -4.36 7.70
N SER A 17 -0.19 -4.53 8.44
CA SER A 17 0.74 -5.63 8.24
C SER A 17 0.46 -6.79 9.19
N GLY A 18 0.48 -8.00 8.67
CA GLY A 18 0.45 -9.22 9.47
C GLY A 18 0.92 -10.44 8.68
N ASN A 19 1.36 -11.49 9.38
CA ASN A 19 1.74 -12.76 8.75
C ASN A 19 0.51 -13.62 8.43
N PHE A 20 -0.50 -13.01 7.83
CA PHE A 20 -1.77 -13.65 7.47
C PHE A 20 -2.25 -13.09 6.14
N TRP A 21 -2.94 -13.94 5.40
CA TRP A 21 -3.79 -13.53 4.30
C TRP A 21 -5.22 -13.86 4.71
N ASN A 22 -6.01 -12.86 5.10
CA ASN A 22 -7.35 -13.09 5.62
C ASN A 22 -8.29 -13.47 4.47
N ASN A 23 -8.96 -14.62 4.61
CA ASN A 23 -9.99 -15.09 3.68
C ASN A 23 -11.37 -15.21 4.34
N GLU A 24 -11.54 -14.55 5.48
CA GLU A 24 -12.74 -14.55 6.31
C GLU A 24 -13.31 -13.12 6.32
N LEU A 25 -14.49 -12.91 5.71
CA LEU A 25 -15.06 -11.56 5.52
C LEU A 25 -15.33 -10.84 6.83
N ASP A 26 -15.78 -11.57 7.85
CA ASP A 26 -15.99 -11.05 9.20
C ASP A 26 -14.67 -10.61 9.86
N ARG A 27 -13.58 -11.36 9.68
CA ARG A 27 -12.25 -10.96 10.16
C ARG A 27 -11.76 -9.69 9.47
N ILE A 28 -11.93 -9.58 8.16
CA ILE A 28 -11.58 -8.39 7.37
C ILE A 28 -12.38 -7.17 7.88
N VAL A 29 -13.70 -7.32 8.07
CA VAL A 29 -14.58 -6.26 8.59
C VAL A 29 -14.18 -5.85 10.00
N TRP A 30 -13.85 -6.81 10.87
CA TRP A 30 -13.40 -6.51 12.23
C TRP A 30 -12.10 -5.71 12.22
N LEU A 31 -11.09 -6.13 11.44
CA LEU A 31 -9.81 -5.40 11.32
C LEU A 31 -10.02 -3.97 10.81
N HIS A 32 -10.85 -3.80 9.78
CA HIS A 32 -11.21 -2.49 9.25
C HIS A 32 -11.87 -1.62 10.32
N THR A 33 -12.84 -2.15 11.05
CA THR A 33 -13.57 -1.42 12.09
C THR A 33 -12.68 -1.03 13.27
N GLN A 34 -11.77 -1.91 13.69
CA GLN A 34 -10.91 -1.66 14.85
C GLN A 34 -9.74 -0.74 14.54
N PHE A 35 -9.15 -0.84 13.35
CA PHE A 35 -7.88 -0.16 13.03
C PHE A 35 -7.98 0.82 11.85
N GLY A 36 -9.15 0.97 11.23
CA GLY A 36 -9.34 1.85 10.07
C GLY A 36 -8.54 1.41 8.85
N THR A 37 -8.32 0.10 8.67
CA THR A 37 -7.45 -0.44 7.62
C THR A 37 -7.99 -0.14 6.23
N SER A 38 -7.11 0.30 5.32
CA SER A 38 -7.43 0.46 3.90
C SER A 38 -7.02 -0.76 3.08
N THR A 39 -6.01 -1.51 3.56
CA THR A 39 -5.52 -2.74 2.96
C THR A 39 -4.81 -3.58 4.02
N GLU A 40 -4.70 -4.88 3.75
CA GLU A 40 -3.78 -5.78 4.43
C GLU A 40 -2.60 -6.16 3.51
N GLU A 41 -1.47 -6.51 4.12
CA GLU A 41 -0.25 -7.03 3.47
C GLU A 41 0.70 -7.55 4.57
N MET A 42 1.95 -7.91 4.24
CA MET A 42 2.79 -8.72 5.13
C MET A 42 4.12 -8.06 5.54
N GLU A 43 4.48 -6.86 5.05
CA GLU A 43 5.85 -6.32 5.24
C GLU A 43 5.94 -4.86 5.72
N THR A 44 4.94 -4.01 5.43
CA THR A 44 5.10 -2.54 5.45
C THR A 44 5.44 -2.02 6.84
N ALA A 45 4.75 -2.47 7.88
CA ALA A 45 5.00 -2.06 9.26
C ALA A 45 6.34 -2.58 9.79
N SER A 46 6.76 -3.78 9.36
CA SER A 46 8.09 -4.33 9.73
C SER A 46 9.21 -3.50 9.11
N ALA A 47 9.12 -3.17 7.82
CA ALA A 47 10.07 -2.28 7.16
C ALA A 47 10.07 -0.87 7.78
N ALA A 48 8.88 -0.32 8.07
CA ALA A 48 8.75 0.97 8.73
C ALA A 48 9.34 0.99 10.14
N GLN A 49 9.18 -0.09 10.91
CA GLN A 49 9.75 -0.23 12.26
C GLN A 49 11.28 -0.13 12.23
N ILE A 50 11.93 -0.80 11.27
CA ILE A 50 13.38 -0.72 11.10
C ILE A 50 13.78 0.70 10.65
N ALA A 51 13.11 1.27 9.64
CA ALA A 51 13.42 2.63 9.18
C ALA A 51 13.30 3.66 10.32
N HIS A 52 12.24 3.57 11.13
CA HIS A 52 12.05 4.40 12.31
C HIS A 52 13.17 4.25 13.34
N SER A 53 13.59 3.01 13.63
CA SER A 53 14.68 2.72 14.57
C SER A 53 16.02 3.34 14.16
N TYR A 54 16.21 3.58 12.86
CA TYR A 54 17.40 4.24 12.30
C TYR A 54 17.19 5.73 11.99
N GLY A 55 16.04 6.32 12.34
CA GLY A 55 15.75 7.73 12.05
C GLY A 55 15.59 8.05 10.55
N ILE A 56 15.26 7.05 9.73
CA ILE A 56 15.11 7.18 8.28
C ILE A 56 13.63 7.42 7.92
N PRO A 57 13.29 8.50 7.18
CA PRO A 57 11.94 8.70 6.66
C PRO A 57 11.48 7.54 5.77
N PHE A 58 10.23 7.11 5.94
CA PHE A 58 9.67 5.97 5.24
C PHE A 58 8.30 6.30 4.62
N LEU A 59 8.03 5.76 3.43
CA LEU A 59 6.74 5.87 2.74
C LEU A 59 6.34 4.49 2.20
N GLY A 60 5.25 3.92 2.71
CA GLY A 60 4.63 2.72 2.17
C GLY A 60 3.69 3.04 1.00
N ILE A 61 3.84 2.34 -0.11
CA ILE A 61 2.94 2.42 -1.28
C ILE A 61 2.49 1.01 -1.62
N ARG A 62 1.19 0.77 -1.58
CA ARG A 62 0.57 -0.53 -1.90
C ARG A 62 -0.50 -0.35 -2.98
N VAL A 63 -0.69 -1.40 -3.76
CA VAL A 63 -1.79 -1.54 -4.73
C VAL A 63 -2.64 -2.74 -4.31
N LEU A 64 -3.95 -2.64 -4.46
CA LEU A 64 -4.83 -3.79 -4.26
C LEU A 64 -4.69 -4.73 -5.46
N SER A 65 -4.08 -5.89 -5.25
CA SER A 65 -3.98 -6.96 -6.26
C SER A 65 -5.19 -7.88 -6.25
N ASN A 66 -5.89 -8.00 -5.12
CA ASN A 66 -7.15 -8.69 -4.92
C ASN A 66 -8.03 -7.92 -3.93
N ASN A 67 -9.31 -8.26 -3.86
CA ASN A 67 -10.19 -7.77 -2.80
C ASN A 67 -11.38 -8.72 -2.61
N LEU A 68 -11.40 -9.45 -1.49
CA LEU A 68 -12.48 -10.40 -1.20
C LEU A 68 -13.83 -9.71 -0.96
N THR A 69 -13.84 -8.48 -0.44
CA THR A 69 -15.08 -7.74 -0.09
C THR A 69 -15.92 -7.35 -1.30
N ASN A 70 -15.33 -7.38 -2.50
CA ASN A 70 -16.02 -7.07 -3.76
C ASN A 70 -15.87 -8.18 -4.81
N GLY A 71 -15.40 -9.37 -4.42
CA GLY A 71 -15.17 -10.50 -5.33
C GLY A 71 -13.98 -10.29 -6.30
N GLY A 72 -13.13 -9.30 -6.07
CA GLY A 72 -11.95 -9.03 -6.87
C GLY A 72 -10.89 -10.13 -6.73
N HIS A 73 -10.65 -10.86 -7.81
CA HIS A 73 -9.60 -11.87 -7.89
C HIS A 73 -8.20 -11.26 -7.97
N TYR A 74 -7.20 -12.07 -7.62
CA TYR A 74 -5.81 -11.68 -7.74
C TYR A 74 -5.42 -11.39 -9.20
N ASP A 75 -4.90 -10.18 -9.42
CA ASP A 75 -4.36 -9.72 -10.68
C ASP A 75 -2.89 -9.31 -10.52
N PRO A 76 -1.94 -10.12 -11.01
CA PRO A 76 -0.51 -9.84 -10.86
C PRO A 76 -0.05 -8.61 -11.65
N SER A 77 -0.79 -8.19 -12.67
CA SER A 77 -0.39 -7.04 -13.50
C SER A 77 -0.48 -5.71 -12.74
N THR A 78 -1.27 -5.65 -11.67
CA THR A 78 -1.34 -4.49 -10.76
C THR A 78 0.02 -4.16 -10.13
N ALA A 79 0.88 -5.16 -9.90
CA ALA A 79 2.22 -4.96 -9.38
C ALA A 79 3.09 -4.14 -10.34
N THR A 80 2.95 -4.33 -11.65
CA THR A 80 3.67 -3.54 -12.68
C THR A 80 3.23 -2.07 -12.63
N ASP A 81 1.94 -1.81 -12.47
CA ASP A 81 1.43 -0.43 -12.36
C ASP A 81 1.92 0.25 -11.07
N CYS A 82 1.99 -0.49 -9.96
CA CYS A 82 2.53 0.02 -8.71
C CYS A 82 4.01 0.40 -8.87
N GLN A 83 4.82 -0.46 -9.50
CA GLN A 83 6.22 -0.16 -9.79
C GLN A 83 6.39 1.09 -10.67
N ALA A 84 5.58 1.22 -11.73
CA ALA A 84 5.59 2.40 -12.59
C ALA A 84 5.21 3.68 -11.81
N PHE A 85 4.23 3.59 -10.91
CA PHE A 85 3.83 4.71 -10.06
C PHE A 85 4.92 5.08 -9.03
N VAL A 86 5.54 4.10 -8.37
CA VAL A 86 6.65 4.29 -7.44
C VAL A 86 7.83 4.98 -8.15
N LYS A 87 8.18 4.56 -9.37
CA LYS A 87 9.19 5.23 -10.20
C LYS A 87 8.87 6.72 -10.37
N GLN A 88 7.62 7.07 -10.70
CA GLN A 88 7.21 8.47 -10.85
C GLN A 88 7.30 9.25 -9.53
N VAL A 89 6.92 8.64 -8.40
CA VAL A 89 7.07 9.25 -7.07
C VAL A 89 8.53 9.57 -6.79
N VAL A 90 9.43 8.61 -7.01
CA VAL A 90 10.88 8.78 -6.80
C VAL A 90 11.46 9.86 -7.72
N GLU A 91 11.12 9.85 -9.01
CA GLU A 91 11.58 10.87 -9.95
C GLU A 91 11.14 12.28 -9.56
N GLN A 92 9.91 12.44 -9.06
CA GLN A 92 9.46 13.73 -8.55
C GLN A 92 10.12 14.11 -7.24
N TYR A 93 10.31 13.17 -6.32
CA TYR A 93 11.04 13.42 -5.07
C TYR A 93 12.44 13.95 -5.36
N ILE A 94 13.21 13.27 -6.22
CA ILE A 94 14.57 13.70 -6.63
C ILE A 94 14.56 15.10 -7.25
N LYS A 95 13.57 15.43 -8.09
CA LYS A 95 13.46 16.77 -8.69
C LYS A 95 13.23 17.86 -7.65
N HIS A 96 12.47 17.59 -6.60
CA HIS A 96 12.18 18.56 -5.54
C HIS A 96 13.34 18.65 -4.52
N SER A 97 14.07 17.55 -4.27
CA SER A 97 15.21 17.53 -3.35
C SER A 97 16.50 18.16 -3.90
N LYS A 98 16.57 18.45 -5.21
CA LYS A 98 17.73 19.10 -5.86
C LYS A 98 17.62 20.64 -5.93
N LYS A 99 16.60 21.22 -5.31
CA LYS A 99 16.50 22.66 -5.05
C LYS A 99 16.98 22.96 -3.65
#